data_AF-A0A9X9LTE5-F1
#
_entry.id   AF-A0A9X9LTE5-F1
#
_cell.length_a   1.000
_cell.length_b   1.000
_cell.length_c   1.000
_cell.angle_alpha   90.00
_cell.angle_beta   90.00
_cell.angle_gamma   90.00
#
_symmetry.space_group_name_H-M   'P 1'
#
loop_
_entity.id
_entity.type
_entity.pdbx_description
1 polymer ?
#
loop_
_entity_poly.entity_id
_entity_poly.type
_entity_poly.pdbx_seq_one_letter_code
_entity_poly.pdbx_strand_id
1 'polypeptide(L)'
;PEYPSDTRQNGVRLDGRNLVQEWLAKHQGARYVWNRMALMEASQDPSVTHLMGLFEPADTKYEIYRNTTQDPSLMEMTEVAVRLLSRNPRGFYLFVEGGRIDHGHHD
;
A
#
# COMPACT_ATOMS: atom_id res chain seq x y z
N PRO A 1 7.79 -10.45 -3.62
CA PRO A 1 7.73 -9.34 -4.61
C PRO A 1 7.09 -9.85 -5.90
N GLU A 2 6.30 -9.01 -6.57
CA GLU A 2 5.62 -9.35 -7.83
C GLU A 2 6.60 -9.58 -8.99
N TYR A 3 7.75 -8.90 -8.99
CA TYR A 3 8.74 -8.94 -10.08
C TYR A 3 10.12 -9.48 -9.64
N PRO A 4 10.23 -10.76 -9.22
CA PRO A 4 11.47 -11.30 -8.66
C PRO A 4 12.62 -11.42 -9.67
N SER A 5 12.33 -11.44 -10.96
CA SER A 5 13.31 -11.59 -12.05
C SER A 5 13.61 -10.30 -12.81
N ASP A 6 12.90 -9.20 -12.54
CA ASP A 6 13.15 -7.92 -13.22
C ASP A 6 13.98 -7.00 -12.32
N THR A 7 15.29 -6.97 -12.55
CA THR A 7 16.22 -6.17 -11.75
C THR A 7 15.96 -4.66 -11.83
N ARG A 8 15.23 -4.18 -12.85
CA ARG A 8 14.86 -2.77 -12.98
C ARG A 8 13.82 -2.36 -11.91
N GLN A 9 13.14 -3.32 -11.31
CA GLN A 9 12.15 -3.12 -10.26
C GLN A 9 12.73 -3.23 -8.84
N ASN A 10 14.05 -3.44 -8.72
CA ASN A 10 14.70 -3.57 -7.42
C ASN A 10 14.80 -2.21 -6.69
N GLY A 11 14.99 -2.29 -5.38
CA GLY A 11 15.20 -1.11 -4.54
C GLY A 11 16.43 -0.30 -4.98
N VAL A 12 16.26 1.02 -5.05
CA VAL A 12 17.27 1.97 -5.56
C VAL A 12 18.12 2.63 -4.46
N ARG A 13 17.90 2.26 -3.18
CA ARG A 13 18.62 2.88 -2.05
C ARG A 13 20.09 2.48 -2.05
N LEU A 14 20.96 3.45 -1.84
CA LEU A 14 22.42 3.26 -1.78
C LEU A 14 22.98 3.25 -0.36
N ASP A 15 22.14 3.53 0.64
CA ASP A 15 22.55 3.71 2.04
C ASP A 15 22.39 2.45 2.90
N GLY A 16 22.08 1.31 2.27
CA GLY A 16 21.93 0.01 2.95
C GLY A 16 20.72 -0.09 3.88
N ARG A 17 19.83 0.91 3.89
CA ARG A 17 18.68 0.96 4.80
C ARG A 17 17.47 0.27 4.20
N ASN A 18 16.75 -0.46 5.05
CA ASN A 18 15.42 -0.98 4.75
C ASN A 18 14.38 -0.18 5.52
N LEU A 19 13.81 0.83 4.86
CA LEU A 19 12.87 1.76 5.50
C LEU A 19 11.55 1.09 5.92
N VAL A 20 11.13 0.04 5.22
CA VAL A 20 9.96 -0.75 5.63
C VAL A 20 10.24 -1.41 6.98
N GLN A 21 11.41 -2.03 7.15
CA GLN A 21 11.81 -2.66 8.41
C GLN A 21 11.97 -1.63 9.54
N GLU A 22 12.57 -0.49 9.27
CA GLU A 22 12.68 0.60 10.26
C GLU A 22 11.31 1.12 10.70
N TRP A 23 10.35 1.23 9.79
CA TRP A 23 8.99 1.67 10.11
C TRP A 23 8.24 0.63 10.94
N LEU A 24 8.35 -0.66 10.60
CA LEU A 24 7.77 -1.77 11.37
C LEU A 24 8.30 -1.80 12.80
N ALA A 25 9.61 -1.60 12.98
CA ALA A 25 10.25 -1.62 14.31
C ALA A 25 9.78 -0.47 15.23
N LYS A 26 9.26 0.64 14.68
CA LYS A 26 8.82 1.81 15.46
C LYS A 26 7.41 1.71 16.02
N HIS A 27 6.58 0.81 15.49
CA HIS A 27 5.14 0.80 15.76
C HIS A 27 4.67 -0.60 16.17
N GLN A 28 4.15 -0.71 17.39
CA GLN A 28 3.50 -1.95 17.82
C GLN A 28 2.22 -2.18 17.02
N GLY A 29 2.00 -3.43 16.56
CA GLY A 29 0.86 -3.76 15.70
C GLY A 29 1.00 -3.26 14.25
N ALA A 30 2.23 -2.92 13.82
CA ALA A 30 2.49 -2.55 12.44
C ALA A 30 2.54 -3.74 11.49
N ARG A 31 1.99 -3.55 10.29
CA ARG A 31 2.02 -4.52 9.22
C ARG A 31 2.39 -3.87 7.90
N TYR A 32 3.25 -4.55 7.16
CA TYR A 32 3.59 -4.22 5.78
C TYR A 32 2.96 -5.24 4.85
N VAL A 33 2.34 -4.77 3.77
CA VAL A 33 1.74 -5.59 2.73
C VAL A 33 2.13 -5.05 1.36
N TRP A 34 2.21 -5.93 0.38
CA TRP A 34 2.58 -5.57 -0.99
C TRP A 34 1.63 -6.13 -2.05
N ASN A 35 0.58 -6.84 -1.65
CA ASN A 35 -0.44 -7.34 -2.57
C ASN A 35 -1.84 -7.24 -1.95
N ARG A 36 -2.84 -7.36 -2.81
CA ARG A 36 -4.27 -7.24 -2.49
C ARG A 36 -4.71 -8.24 -1.44
N MET A 37 -4.28 -9.51 -1.54
CA MET A 37 -4.68 -10.55 -0.59
C MET A 37 -4.21 -10.21 0.83
N ALA A 38 -2.93 -9.89 1.00
CA ALA A 38 -2.37 -9.52 2.28
C ALA A 38 -2.99 -8.23 2.83
N LEU A 39 -3.35 -7.27 1.97
CA LEU A 39 -4.09 -6.06 2.37
C LEU A 39 -5.45 -6.42 2.98
N MET A 40 -6.21 -7.29 2.31
CA MET A 40 -7.54 -7.71 2.77
C MET A 40 -7.46 -8.47 4.09
N GLU A 41 -6.48 -9.36 4.26
CA GLU A 41 -6.22 -10.06 5.52
C GLU A 41 -5.85 -9.08 6.65
N ALA A 42 -4.93 -8.14 6.39
CA ALA A 42 -4.54 -7.12 7.36
C ALA A 42 -5.73 -6.25 7.80
N SER A 43 -6.67 -5.96 6.91
CA SER A 43 -7.87 -5.16 7.22
C SER A 43 -8.82 -5.83 8.23
N GLN A 44 -8.79 -7.16 8.29
CA GLN A 44 -9.65 -7.98 9.16
C GLN A 44 -8.97 -8.30 10.50
N ASP A 45 -7.65 -8.15 10.58
CA ASP A 45 -6.89 -8.42 11.79
C ASP A 45 -7.02 -7.25 12.79
N PRO A 46 -7.60 -7.47 13.98
CA PRO A 46 -7.74 -6.43 15.00
C PRO A 46 -6.40 -6.04 15.64
N SER A 47 -5.37 -6.88 15.55
CA SER A 47 -4.04 -6.59 16.07
C SER A 47 -3.26 -5.61 15.19
N VAL A 48 -3.68 -5.42 13.94
CA VAL A 48 -3.10 -4.42 13.03
C VAL A 48 -3.62 -3.05 13.43
N THR A 49 -2.71 -2.18 13.88
CA THR A 49 -3.00 -0.79 14.25
C THR A 49 -2.36 0.21 13.30
N HIS A 50 -1.27 -0.21 12.62
CA HIS A 50 -0.59 0.56 11.60
C HIS A 50 -0.40 -0.31 10.37
N LEU A 51 -0.71 0.23 9.19
CA LEU A 51 -0.65 -0.52 7.94
C LEU A 51 0.07 0.30 6.88
N MET A 52 1.11 -0.29 6.28
CA MET A 52 1.80 0.24 5.12
C MET A 52 1.58 -0.71 3.94
N GLY A 53 0.87 -0.23 2.92
CA GLY A 53 0.66 -0.96 1.66
C GLY A 53 1.44 -0.30 0.53
N LEU A 54 2.40 -1.02 -0.06
CA LEU A 54 3.13 -0.58 -1.26
C LEU A 54 2.99 -1.66 -2.33
N PHE A 55 2.14 -1.40 -3.32
CA PHE A 55 1.66 -2.44 -4.25
C PHE A 55 2.47 -2.52 -5.54
N GLU A 56 3.24 -1.49 -5.87
CA GLU A 56 4.11 -1.45 -7.05
C GLU A 56 5.49 -0.88 -6.67
N PRO A 57 6.55 -1.14 -7.46
CA PRO A 57 7.87 -0.54 -7.27
C PRO A 57 7.88 0.99 -7.36
N ALA A 58 6.97 1.55 -8.16
CA ALA A 58 6.78 2.99 -8.37
C ALA A 58 5.27 3.32 -8.37
N ASP A 59 4.75 3.88 -9.46
CA ASP A 59 3.32 4.19 -9.60
C ASP A 59 2.49 2.90 -9.71
N THR A 60 1.27 2.95 -9.18
CA THR A 60 0.30 1.88 -9.41
C THR A 60 -0.05 1.77 -10.90
N LYS A 61 -0.41 0.57 -11.37
CA LYS A 61 -0.93 0.41 -12.73
C LYS A 61 -2.20 1.26 -12.91
N TYR A 62 -2.45 1.77 -14.12
CA TYR A 62 -3.77 2.33 -14.45
C TYR A 62 -4.86 1.29 -14.17
N GLU A 63 -6.07 1.73 -13.78
CA GLU A 63 -7.16 0.80 -13.42
C GLU A 63 -7.46 -0.20 -14.55
N ILE A 64 -7.41 0.24 -15.81
CA ILE A 64 -7.62 -0.62 -16.99
C ILE A 64 -6.55 -1.71 -17.18
N TYR A 65 -5.39 -1.58 -16.55
CA TYR A 65 -4.26 -2.53 -16.60
C TYR A 65 -4.00 -3.21 -15.25
N ARG A 66 -4.83 -2.94 -14.24
CA ARG A 66 -4.65 -3.45 -12.88
C ARG A 66 -4.76 -4.98 -12.86
N ASN A 67 -3.81 -5.67 -12.22
CA ASN A 67 -3.95 -7.10 -11.97
C ASN A 67 -4.86 -7.30 -10.77
N THR A 68 -6.13 -7.64 -10.98
CA THR A 68 -7.12 -7.70 -9.90
C THR A 68 -6.84 -8.75 -8.81
N THR A 69 -5.89 -9.67 -9.04
CA THR A 69 -5.45 -10.64 -8.03
C THR A 69 -4.30 -10.12 -7.17
N GLN A 70 -3.44 -9.27 -7.71
CA GLN A 70 -2.25 -8.74 -7.02
C GLN A 70 -2.45 -7.32 -6.51
N ASP A 71 -3.18 -6.49 -7.25
CA ASP A 71 -3.30 -5.05 -7.05
C ASP A 71 -4.70 -4.66 -6.53
N PRO A 72 -4.80 -4.00 -5.37
CA PRO A 72 -6.05 -3.43 -4.91
C PRO A 72 -6.45 -2.21 -5.75
N SER A 73 -7.75 -2.02 -5.97
CA SER A 73 -8.25 -0.76 -6.57
C SER A 73 -8.16 0.41 -5.58
N LEU A 74 -8.27 1.65 -6.07
CA LEU A 74 -8.34 2.84 -5.21
C LEU A 74 -9.49 2.77 -4.21
N MET A 75 -10.63 2.22 -4.64
CA MET A 75 -11.80 1.99 -3.79
C MET A 75 -11.47 1.00 -2.66
N GLU A 76 -10.83 -0.12 -2.99
CA GLU A 76 -10.44 -1.15 -2.02
C GLU A 76 -9.42 -0.61 -0.99
N MET A 77 -8.42 0.14 -1.46
CA MET A 77 -7.46 0.80 -0.57
C MET A 77 -8.15 1.78 0.38
N THR A 78 -9.10 2.56 -0.14
CA THR A 78 -9.86 3.53 0.66
C THR A 78 -10.74 2.83 1.70
N GLU A 79 -11.44 1.76 1.33
CA GLU A 79 -12.27 0.99 2.26
C GLU A 79 -11.44 0.44 3.43
N VAL A 80 -10.28 -0.16 3.12
CA VAL A 80 -9.37 -0.69 4.15
C VAL A 80 -8.83 0.44 5.05
N ALA A 81 -8.45 1.58 4.48
CA ALA A 81 -7.99 2.73 5.24
C ALA A 81 -9.08 3.24 6.21
N VAL A 82 -10.32 3.42 5.73
CA VAL A 82 -11.45 3.82 6.58
C VAL A 82 -11.71 2.78 7.67
N ARG A 83 -11.66 1.49 7.36
CA ARG A 83 -11.85 0.40 8.35
C ARG A 83 -10.80 0.42 9.46
N LEU A 84 -9.54 0.75 9.14
CA LEU A 84 -8.48 0.86 10.13
C LEU A 84 -8.62 2.14 10.96
N LEU A 85 -8.78 3.28 10.29
CA LEU A 85 -8.78 4.62 10.90
C LEU A 85 -10.02 4.89 11.75
N SER A 86 -11.19 4.35 11.36
CA SER A 86 -12.45 4.48 12.10
C SER A 86 -12.43 3.84 13.49
N ARG A 87 -11.44 2.99 13.78
CA ARG A 87 -11.24 2.39 15.11
C ARG A 87 -10.87 3.42 16.18
N ASN A 88 -10.37 4.60 15.79
CA ASN A 88 -10.01 5.66 16.73
C ASN A 88 -11.25 6.52 17.10
N PRO A 89 -11.69 6.53 18.37
CA PRO A 89 -12.88 7.29 18.78
C PRO A 89 -12.68 8.81 18.72
N ARG A 90 -11.44 9.29 18.57
CA ARG A 90 -11.13 10.72 18.37
C ARG A 90 -11.28 11.16 16.91
N GLY A 91 -11.71 10.27 16.03
CA GLY A 91 -11.80 10.51 14.60
C GLY A 91 -10.47 10.27 13.88
N PHE A 92 -10.45 10.60 12.60
CA PHE A 92 -9.28 10.44 11.73
C PHE A 92 -9.25 11.50 10.63
N TYR A 93 -8.08 11.67 10.06
CA TYR A 93 -7.89 12.35 8.78
C TYR A 93 -7.53 11.31 7.73
N LEU A 94 -8.11 11.41 6.53
CA LEU A 94 -7.80 10.54 5.40
C LEU A 94 -7.66 11.39 4.14
N PHE A 95 -6.55 11.17 3.43
CA PHE A 95 -6.31 11.72 2.10
C PHE A 95 -6.38 10.58 1.09
N VAL A 96 -7.14 10.79 0.01
CA VAL A 96 -7.32 9.82 -1.09
C VAL A 96 -7.08 10.57 -2.40
N GLU A 97 -6.23 10.02 -3.25
CA GLU A 97 -5.79 10.67 -4.48
C GLU A 97 -6.04 9.79 -5.70
N GLY A 98 -6.67 10.39 -6.73
CA GLY A 98 -6.80 9.81 -8.06
C GLY A 98 -5.61 10.18 -8.96
N GLY A 99 -4.38 10.02 -8.48
CA GLY A 99 -3.17 10.64 -9.09
C GLY A 99 -2.88 10.21 -10.54
N ARG A 100 -3.42 9.07 -10.98
CA ARG A 100 -3.24 8.58 -12.36
C ARG A 100 -4.16 9.26 -13.38
N ILE A 101 -5.17 10.02 -12.95
CA ILE A 101 -6.00 10.83 -13.88
C ILE A 101 -5.11 11.85 -14.60
N ASP A 102 -4.21 12.51 -13.86
CA ASP A 102 -3.27 13.49 -14.37
C ASP A 102 -2.28 12.89 -15.37
N HIS A 103 -1.69 11.74 -15.03
CA HIS A 103 -0.80 11.00 -15.93
C HIS A 103 -1.49 10.65 -17.26
N GLY A 104 -2.76 10.24 -17.23
CA GLY A 104 -3.54 9.95 -18.43
C GLY A 104 -3.83 11.18 -19.29
N HIS A 105 -3.73 12.40 -18.75
CA HIS A 105 -3.81 13.65 -19.52
C HIS A 105 -2.44 14.12 -20.05
N HIS A 106 -1.34 13.64 -19.48
CA HIS A 106 0.01 13.98 -19.91
C HIS A 106 0.53 13.08 -21.06
N ASP A 107 0.00 11.86 -21.18
CA ASP A 107 0.28 10.89 -22.25
C ASP A 107 -0.33 11.29 -23.61
#